data_AF-A0A9P0T9K1-F1
#
_entry.id   AF-A0A9P0T9K1-F1
#
_cell.length_a   1.000
_cell.length_b   1.000
_cell.length_c   1.000
_cell.angle_alpha   90.00
_cell.angle_beta   90.00
_cell.angle_gamma   90.00
#
_symmetry.space_group_name_H-M   'P 1'
#
loop_
_entity.id
_entity.type
_entity.pdbx_description
1 polymer ?
#
loop_
_entity_poly.entity_id
_entity_poly.type
_entity_poly.pdbx_seq_one_letter_code
_entity_poly.pdbx_strand_id
1 'polypeptide(L)'
;MNSNTDLMASNALLFVSNTAKTLKLCLQSSRFVKNILYIKYIGVDNNLSVINKQIIDIYSKTATQNENLDIRLILKPLEGLKKLQTNHPIDMILTDSRIENQNLKELVLNIRPECQLETIETENEIESMKGEPVKTYEYVALGGTFDRLHNGHKILLSQAALRATKHVTVGVTDVNMIQSKILWELIQPVEVRIKAVKDFLSDINPDLEYNVLAIQDLYGPTKDDPRFEMIVLSEETHRGGVKINEKRKENGIRELDMHVIELAHDDQHSSEEDAKLSSSNQRMRLLGTMLKSPKPNSNIPVTPYVIGLAGGIASGKSNITEKLKLKGAAIVNCDLIAHELYKPGLPLNRTLAKTFGNHIITATGEIDRKKLGDIVFSDTKELNKLNQTVWPFIIEEAQNRIKVLGEQGYKVVVMEAAVMIQAKWFQYCHQLWAVIVPPKEAIRRLQDRNNLSEEEAKKRVEAQPSNCEQVSEANVVFSPYWSYEFTQQQIDKAWDELQKYL
;
A
#
# COMPACT_ATOMS: atom_id res chain seq x y z
N MET A 1 -30.50 -3.61 -32.05
CA MET A 1 -29.45 -3.93 -33.03
C MET A 1 -28.42 -2.81 -32.95
N ASN A 2 -27.22 -2.93 -32.41
CA ASN A 2 -26.47 -4.08 -31.90
C ASN A 2 -25.95 -3.79 -30.48
N SER A 3 -26.16 -4.76 -29.60
CA SER A 3 -25.49 -4.91 -28.33
C SER A 3 -24.05 -5.40 -28.57
N ASN A 4 -23.09 -4.49 -28.61
CA ASN A 4 -21.72 -4.77 -28.20
C ASN A 4 -21.43 -3.80 -27.07
N THR A 5 -21.61 -4.25 -25.83
CA THR A 5 -20.82 -3.72 -24.72
C THR A 5 -19.37 -4.05 -25.07
N ASP A 6 -18.64 -3.07 -25.60
CA ASP A 6 -17.22 -3.21 -25.97
C ASP A 6 -16.45 -3.79 -24.77
N LEU A 7 -16.04 -5.05 -24.87
CA LEU A 7 -15.17 -5.67 -23.88
C LEU A 7 -13.82 -4.95 -23.94
N MET A 8 -13.50 -4.18 -22.90
CA MET A 8 -12.15 -3.61 -22.76
C MET A 8 -11.10 -4.73 -22.79
N ALA A 9 -10.03 -4.51 -23.54
CA ALA A 9 -8.84 -5.35 -23.54
C ALA A 9 -8.19 -5.36 -22.14
N SER A 10 -7.62 -6.48 -21.71
CA SER A 10 -6.89 -6.50 -20.43
C SER A 10 -5.59 -5.71 -20.58
N ASN A 11 -4.82 -6.00 -21.64
CA ASN A 11 -3.62 -5.22 -21.98
C ASN A 11 -3.64 -4.85 -23.47
N ALA A 12 -3.18 -3.64 -23.78
CA ALA A 12 -3.05 -3.19 -25.15
C ALA A 12 -1.69 -2.57 -25.44
N LEU A 13 -1.30 -2.58 -26.71
CA LEU A 13 -0.11 -1.91 -27.22
C LEU A 13 -0.51 -0.82 -28.22
N LEU A 14 -0.20 0.43 -27.88
CA LEU A 14 -0.39 1.59 -28.73
C LEU A 14 0.90 1.92 -29.49
N PHE A 15 0.83 1.82 -30.81
CA PHE A 15 1.85 2.34 -31.70
C PHE A 15 1.55 3.79 -32.07
N VAL A 16 2.55 4.65 -31.90
CA VAL A 16 2.43 6.10 -32.11
C VAL A 16 3.45 6.54 -33.17
N SER A 17 2.97 7.18 -34.24
CA SER A 17 3.82 7.65 -35.34
C SER A 17 4.50 8.99 -35.06
N ASN A 18 3.86 9.83 -34.23
CA ASN A 18 4.33 11.16 -33.87
C ASN A 18 4.20 11.38 -32.36
N THR A 19 5.32 11.73 -31.72
CA THR A 19 5.41 11.97 -30.28
C THR A 19 4.50 13.09 -29.78
N ALA A 20 4.20 14.11 -30.61
CA ALA A 20 3.26 15.19 -30.26
C ALA A 20 1.86 14.65 -29.92
N LYS A 21 1.42 13.60 -30.64
CA LYS A 21 0.08 13.00 -30.47
C LYS A 21 -0.02 12.07 -29.26
N THR A 22 1.09 11.73 -28.61
CA THR A 22 1.14 10.62 -27.63
C THR A 22 0.14 10.80 -26.51
N LEU A 23 0.07 12.00 -25.93
CA LEU A 23 -0.82 12.23 -24.79
C LEU A 23 -2.29 12.08 -25.19
N LYS A 24 -2.70 12.69 -26.31
CA LYS A 24 -4.07 12.62 -26.82
C LYS A 24 -4.47 11.18 -27.15
N LEU A 25 -3.60 10.44 -27.84
CA LEU A 25 -3.81 9.03 -28.15
C LEU A 25 -3.89 8.19 -26.88
N CYS A 26 -2.98 8.37 -25.94
CA CYS A 26 -2.98 7.65 -24.67
C CYS A 26 -4.30 7.84 -23.91
N LEU A 27 -4.80 9.07 -23.83
CA LEU A 27 -6.06 9.38 -23.15
C LEU A 27 -7.27 8.74 -23.87
N GLN A 28 -7.31 8.77 -25.19
CA GLN A 28 -8.36 8.10 -25.98
C GLN A 28 -8.28 6.57 -25.86
N SER A 29 -7.07 6.01 -25.90
CA SER A 29 -6.79 4.58 -25.73
C SER A 29 -7.24 4.04 -24.38
N SER A 30 -7.22 4.88 -23.33
CA SER A 30 -7.55 4.44 -21.97
C SER A 30 -8.98 3.90 -21.81
N ARG A 31 -9.90 4.22 -22.74
CA ARG A 31 -11.27 3.69 -22.76
C ARG A 31 -11.37 2.25 -23.23
N PHE A 32 -10.33 1.74 -23.88
CA PHE A 32 -10.31 0.40 -24.46
C PHE A 32 -9.53 -0.60 -23.58
N VAL A 33 -8.85 -0.13 -22.54
CA VAL A 33 -7.82 -0.91 -21.82
C VAL A 33 -8.07 -0.90 -20.32
N LYS A 34 -8.07 -2.09 -19.73
CA LYS A 34 -8.37 -2.26 -18.30
C LYS A 34 -7.13 -2.20 -17.40
N ASN A 35 -6.03 -2.87 -17.78
CA ASN A 35 -4.89 -3.08 -16.89
C ASN A 35 -3.64 -2.33 -17.36
N ILE A 36 -3.08 -2.68 -18.52
CA ILE A 36 -1.78 -2.14 -18.98
C ILE A 36 -1.89 -1.60 -20.41
N LEU A 37 -1.49 -0.34 -20.59
CA LEU A 37 -1.32 0.28 -21.90
C LEU A 37 0.18 0.48 -22.18
N TYR A 38 0.73 -0.36 -23.05
CA TYR A 38 2.07 -0.16 -23.59
C TYR A 38 2.04 0.91 -24.67
N ILE A 39 3.04 1.77 -24.71
CA ILE A 39 3.20 2.80 -25.74
C ILE A 39 4.53 2.56 -26.44
N LYS A 40 4.50 2.50 -27.77
CA LYS A 40 5.71 2.34 -28.58
C LYS A 40 5.71 3.32 -29.75
N TYR A 41 6.79 4.10 -29.85
CA TYR A 41 7.01 4.97 -31.01
C TYR A 41 7.50 4.18 -32.23
N ILE A 42 6.89 4.45 -33.39
CA ILE A 42 7.30 3.96 -34.71
C ILE A 42 7.48 5.18 -35.62
N GLY A 43 8.71 5.65 -35.84
CA GLY A 43 8.94 6.81 -36.71
C GLY A 43 10.25 7.57 -36.46
N VAL A 44 10.42 8.69 -37.17
CA VAL A 44 11.63 9.52 -37.23
C VAL A 44 11.92 10.25 -35.90
N ASP A 45 10.91 10.50 -35.08
CA ASP A 45 11.02 11.22 -33.80
C ASP A 45 11.41 10.32 -32.61
N ASN A 46 11.86 9.09 -32.84
CA ASN A 46 12.28 8.14 -31.81
C ASN A 46 13.71 8.42 -31.27
N ASN A 47 14.11 9.69 -31.17
CA ASN A 47 15.40 10.07 -30.60
C ASN A 47 15.27 10.30 -29.07
N LEU A 48 16.32 9.94 -28.32
CA LEU A 48 16.41 9.99 -26.85
C LEU A 48 15.93 11.32 -26.26
N SER A 49 16.27 12.43 -26.91
CA SER A 49 15.92 13.79 -26.49
C SER A 49 14.42 14.06 -26.46
N VAL A 50 13.67 13.51 -27.42
CA VAL A 50 12.21 13.67 -27.49
C VAL A 50 11.54 12.76 -26.45
N ILE A 51 12.01 11.52 -26.35
CA ILE A 51 11.53 10.54 -25.38
C ILE A 51 11.72 11.04 -23.94
N ASN A 52 12.85 11.68 -23.65
CA ASN A 52 13.13 12.29 -22.34
C ASN A 52 12.02 13.23 -21.87
N LYS A 53 11.57 14.13 -22.75
CA LYS A 53 10.49 15.08 -22.45
C LYS A 53 9.14 14.37 -22.31
N GLN A 54 8.86 13.41 -23.21
CA GLN A 54 7.61 12.67 -23.23
C GLN A 54 7.38 11.81 -21.99
N ILE A 55 8.43 11.21 -21.40
CA ILE A 55 8.32 10.44 -20.15
C ILE A 55 7.61 11.27 -19.08
N ILE A 56 8.07 12.51 -18.84
CA ILE A 56 7.50 13.37 -17.81
C ILE A 56 6.06 13.74 -18.16
N ASP A 57 5.81 14.17 -19.41
CA ASP A 57 4.48 14.59 -19.85
C ASP A 57 3.44 13.47 -19.75
N ILE A 58 3.76 12.27 -20.24
CA ILE A 58 2.85 11.12 -20.24
C ILE A 58 2.53 10.73 -18.80
N TYR A 59 3.55 10.47 -17.98
CA TYR A 59 3.32 9.94 -16.64
C TYR A 59 2.69 10.95 -15.68
N SER A 60 2.99 12.24 -15.80
CA SER A 60 2.35 13.26 -14.97
C SER A 60 0.89 13.50 -15.38
N LYS A 61 0.60 13.65 -16.67
CA LYS A 61 -0.72 14.08 -17.16
C LYS A 61 -1.75 12.95 -17.29
N THR A 62 -1.31 11.71 -17.42
CA THR A 62 -2.23 10.56 -17.49
C THR A 62 -2.68 10.08 -16.11
N ALA A 63 -1.93 10.40 -15.06
CA ALA A 63 -2.26 10.07 -13.67
C ALA A 63 -3.63 10.59 -13.25
N THR A 64 -4.02 11.76 -13.74
CA THR A 64 -5.20 12.51 -13.30
C THR A 64 -6.50 12.01 -13.91
N GLN A 65 -6.44 11.21 -14.99
CA GLN A 65 -7.63 10.82 -15.75
C GLN A 65 -7.97 9.32 -15.64
N ASN A 66 -7.01 8.46 -15.33
CA ASN A 66 -7.26 7.02 -15.23
C ASN A 66 -6.29 6.34 -14.24
N GLU A 67 -6.61 6.41 -12.94
CA GLU A 67 -5.76 5.89 -11.86
C GLU A 67 -5.49 4.38 -11.95
N ASN A 68 -6.41 3.62 -12.55
CA ASN A 68 -6.32 2.16 -12.61
C ASN A 68 -5.52 1.63 -13.81
N LEU A 69 -5.15 2.50 -14.77
CA LEU A 69 -4.44 2.08 -15.98
C LEU A 69 -2.92 2.22 -15.80
N ASP A 70 -2.19 1.12 -15.92
CA ASP A 70 -0.74 1.11 -15.88
C ASP A 70 -0.15 1.41 -17.26
N ILE A 71 0.39 2.63 -17.43
CA ILE A 71 1.03 3.04 -18.68
C ILE A 71 2.50 2.65 -18.69
N ARG A 72 2.98 2.07 -19.79
CA ARG A 72 4.39 1.66 -19.96
C ARG A 72 4.94 2.17 -21.29
N LEU A 73 5.81 3.18 -21.25
CA LEU A 73 6.49 3.68 -22.44
C LEU A 73 7.71 2.82 -22.75
N ILE A 74 7.71 2.14 -23.90
CA ILE A 74 8.79 1.25 -24.32
C ILE A 74 9.93 2.07 -24.94
N LEU A 75 11.04 2.14 -24.22
CA LEU A 75 12.24 2.91 -24.54
C LEU A 75 13.19 2.17 -25.49
N LYS A 76 13.06 0.85 -25.62
CA LYS A 76 13.88 0.02 -26.51
C LYS A 76 13.89 0.55 -27.95
N PRO A 77 15.05 0.84 -28.57
CA PRO A 77 15.13 1.18 -29.98
C PRO A 77 14.62 0.04 -30.88
N LEU A 78 13.89 0.37 -31.96
CA LEU A 78 13.52 -0.59 -33.00
C LEU A 78 14.66 -0.68 -34.02
N GLU A 79 15.80 -1.25 -33.64
CA GLU A 79 16.89 -1.53 -34.58
C GLU A 79 16.79 -2.99 -35.06
N GLY A 80 16.57 -3.16 -36.37
CA GLY A 80 16.63 -4.43 -37.12
C GLY A 80 15.72 -5.55 -36.62
N LEU A 81 14.49 -5.65 -37.12
CA LEU A 81 13.53 -6.79 -37.01
C LEU A 81 13.53 -7.61 -35.68
N LYS A 82 13.90 -7.01 -34.55
CA LYS A 82 13.70 -7.61 -33.23
C LYS A 82 12.24 -7.41 -32.85
N LYS A 83 11.49 -8.51 -32.79
CA LYS A 83 10.11 -8.50 -32.30
C LYS A 83 10.07 -7.96 -30.86
N LEU A 84 9.04 -7.19 -30.57
CA LEU A 84 8.73 -6.65 -29.26
C LEU A 84 8.24 -7.76 -28.34
N GLN A 85 8.87 -7.84 -27.17
CA GLN A 85 8.43 -8.72 -26.09
C GLN A 85 7.90 -7.88 -24.94
N THR A 86 6.73 -8.26 -24.46
CA THR A 86 6.09 -7.73 -23.25
C THR A 86 5.92 -8.85 -22.25
N ASN A 87 6.02 -8.54 -20.95
CA ASN A 87 5.81 -9.50 -19.87
C ASN A 87 4.35 -9.96 -19.80
N HIS A 88 3.43 -9.13 -20.27
CA HIS A 88 2.00 -9.42 -20.28
C HIS A 88 1.47 -9.62 -21.72
N PRO A 89 0.58 -10.60 -21.95
CA PRO A 89 -0.02 -10.82 -23.26
C PRO A 89 -0.84 -9.63 -23.72
N ILE A 90 -0.74 -9.30 -25.01
CA ILE A 90 -1.46 -8.21 -25.66
C ILE A 90 -2.75 -8.74 -26.27
N ASP A 91 -3.88 -8.14 -25.86
CA ASP A 91 -5.22 -8.47 -26.37
C ASP A 91 -5.68 -7.51 -27.46
N MET A 92 -5.06 -6.34 -27.55
CA MET A 92 -5.43 -5.31 -28.51
C MET A 92 -4.22 -4.48 -28.94
N ILE A 93 -4.10 -4.21 -30.23
CA ILE A 93 -3.15 -3.28 -30.79
C ILE A 93 -3.90 -2.03 -31.23
N LEU A 94 -3.44 -0.88 -30.76
CA LEU A 94 -3.97 0.44 -31.08
C LEU A 94 -2.98 1.16 -31.98
N THR A 95 -3.47 1.87 -32.99
CA THR A 95 -2.62 2.68 -33.89
C THR A 95 -3.18 4.08 -34.07
N ASP A 96 -2.33 5.02 -34.45
CA ASP A 96 -2.82 6.26 -35.05
C ASP A 96 -3.09 6.08 -36.56
N SER A 97 -3.82 7.02 -37.15
CA SER A 97 -4.27 6.96 -38.55
C SER A 97 -3.16 6.98 -39.61
N ARG A 98 -1.89 7.18 -39.23
CA ARG A 98 -0.76 7.20 -40.18
C ARG A 98 -0.02 5.88 -40.27
N ILE A 99 -0.27 4.94 -39.36
CA ILE A 99 0.42 3.64 -39.35
C ILE A 99 -0.40 2.63 -40.15
N GLU A 100 0.21 2.06 -41.21
CA GLU A 100 -0.41 0.98 -41.95
C GLU A 100 -0.45 -0.31 -41.11
N ASN A 101 -1.65 -0.89 -41.03
CA ASN A 101 -1.99 -1.97 -40.11
C ASN A 101 -1.44 -3.35 -40.48
N GLN A 102 -0.88 -3.53 -41.69
CA GLN A 102 -0.78 -4.85 -42.33
C GLN A 102 0.21 -5.84 -41.69
N ASN A 103 1.18 -5.41 -40.87
CA ASN A 103 2.18 -6.32 -40.26
C ASN A 103 2.46 -6.08 -38.76
N LEU A 104 1.66 -5.26 -38.06
CA LEU A 104 1.97 -4.88 -36.67
C LEU A 104 1.88 -6.04 -35.67
N LYS A 105 0.98 -7.00 -35.92
CA LYS A 105 0.84 -8.20 -35.08
C LYS A 105 2.12 -9.05 -35.10
N GLU A 106 2.83 -9.09 -36.21
CA GLU A 106 4.07 -9.88 -36.36
C GLU A 106 5.24 -9.29 -35.58
N LEU A 107 5.17 -7.98 -35.27
CA LEU A 107 6.16 -7.28 -34.47
C LEU A 107 6.03 -7.61 -32.99
N VAL A 108 4.95 -8.24 -32.52
CA VAL A 108 4.71 -8.52 -31.09
C VAL A 108 4.78 -10.01 -30.84
N LEU A 109 5.66 -10.45 -29.93
CA LEU A 109 5.82 -11.87 -29.58
C LEU A 109 4.70 -12.39 -28.70
N ASN A 110 4.29 -11.60 -27.69
CA ASN A 110 3.34 -12.01 -26.66
C ASN A 110 1.92 -11.53 -27.01
N ILE A 111 1.44 -11.89 -28.20
CA ILE A 111 0.11 -11.51 -28.69
C ILE A 111 -0.89 -12.66 -28.49
N ARG A 112 -2.11 -12.36 -28.03
CA ARG A 112 -3.16 -13.37 -27.97
C ARG A 112 -3.71 -13.69 -29.37
N PRO A 113 -4.17 -14.94 -29.63
CA PRO A 113 -4.69 -15.32 -30.95
C PRO A 113 -5.86 -14.42 -31.41
N GLU A 114 -6.77 -14.10 -30.50
CA GLU A 114 -7.92 -13.20 -30.71
C GLU A 114 -7.59 -11.70 -30.58
N CYS A 115 -6.32 -11.29 -30.70
CA CYS A 115 -5.95 -9.89 -30.55
C CYS A 115 -6.65 -9.00 -31.58
N GLN A 116 -7.31 -7.95 -31.09
CA GLN A 116 -8.01 -6.96 -31.89
C GLN A 116 -7.04 -5.88 -32.42
N LEU A 117 -7.44 -5.19 -33.47
CA LEU A 117 -6.70 -4.08 -34.05
C LEU A 117 -7.66 -2.90 -34.23
N GLU A 118 -7.34 -1.77 -33.61
CA GLU A 118 -8.17 -0.56 -33.65
C GLU A 118 -7.31 0.64 -34.00
N THR A 119 -7.85 1.55 -34.83
CA THR A 119 -7.18 2.78 -35.24
C THR A 119 -7.89 3.97 -34.64
N ILE A 120 -7.14 4.81 -33.93
CA ILE A 120 -7.67 5.98 -33.24
C ILE A 120 -7.46 7.22 -34.12
N GLU A 121 -8.57 7.80 -34.55
CA GLU A 121 -8.55 9.04 -35.32
C GLU A 121 -8.09 10.22 -34.45
N THR A 122 -7.00 10.85 -34.87
CA THR A 122 -6.47 12.08 -34.24
C THR A 122 -6.09 13.09 -35.30
N GLU A 123 -6.41 14.36 -35.04
CA GLU A 123 -6.02 15.49 -35.88
C GLU A 123 -4.50 15.52 -36.12
N ASN A 124 -4.11 16.11 -37.25
CA ASN A 124 -2.71 16.22 -37.63
C ASN A 124 -2.02 17.34 -36.84
N GLU A 125 -1.38 16.98 -35.73
CA GLU A 125 -0.39 17.83 -35.08
C GLU A 125 0.95 17.69 -35.82
N ILE A 126 1.52 18.82 -36.28
CA ILE A 126 2.78 18.92 -37.04
C ILE A 126 3.83 19.71 -36.24
N GLU A 127 3.92 19.49 -34.93
CA GLU A 127 5.02 20.04 -34.14
C GLU A 127 6.14 19.02 -34.01
N SER A 128 7.30 19.32 -34.62
CA SER A 128 8.54 18.59 -34.36
C SER A 128 9.07 19.00 -33.00
N MET A 129 9.05 18.10 -32.02
CA MET A 129 9.67 18.36 -30.73
C MET A 129 11.20 18.28 -30.86
N LYS A 130 11.90 19.39 -30.58
CA LYS A 130 13.35 19.39 -30.38
C LYS A 130 13.62 19.24 -28.88
N GLY A 131 14.33 18.20 -28.49
CA GLY A 131 14.80 18.01 -27.12
C GLY A 131 16.30 18.25 -26.99
N GLU A 132 16.77 18.41 -25.75
CA GLU A 132 18.20 18.52 -25.44
C GLU A 132 18.91 17.17 -25.57
N PRO A 133 20.18 17.14 -25.99
CA PRO A 133 20.95 15.91 -26.08
C PRO A 133 21.05 15.21 -24.72
N VAL A 134 20.72 13.92 -24.70
CA VAL A 134 20.72 13.10 -23.48
C VAL A 134 22.06 12.36 -23.39
N LYS A 135 22.88 12.70 -22.40
CA LYS A 135 24.09 11.93 -22.08
C LYS A 135 23.70 10.57 -21.47
N THR A 136 24.34 9.51 -21.97
CA THR A 136 24.16 8.12 -21.53
C THR A 136 25.44 7.57 -20.90
N TYR A 137 25.29 6.48 -20.14
CA TYR A 137 26.32 5.86 -19.31
C TYR A 137 26.17 4.33 -19.35
N GLU A 138 27.25 3.59 -19.13
CA GLU A 138 27.18 2.13 -19.09
C GLU A 138 26.50 1.65 -17.80
N TYR A 139 26.81 2.28 -16.67
CA TYR A 139 26.31 1.88 -15.35
C TYR A 139 25.59 3.03 -14.64
N VAL A 140 24.26 2.92 -14.59
CA VAL A 140 23.38 3.89 -13.93
C VAL A 140 22.81 3.29 -12.64
N ALA A 141 22.80 4.09 -11.57
CA ALA A 141 22.19 3.74 -10.29
C ALA A 141 20.97 4.60 -9.98
N LEU A 142 20.06 4.07 -9.17
CA LEU A 142 19.03 4.83 -8.46
C LEU A 142 18.61 4.09 -7.20
N GLY A 143 17.93 4.79 -6.29
CA GLY A 143 17.43 4.20 -5.06
C GLY A 143 16.15 4.87 -4.57
N GLY A 144 15.35 4.14 -3.81
CA GLY A 144 14.07 4.63 -3.32
C GLY A 144 13.25 3.60 -2.55
N THR A 145 12.07 4.01 -2.09
CA THR A 145 11.14 3.10 -1.42
C THR A 145 10.42 2.18 -2.39
N PHE A 146 10.01 2.69 -3.55
CA PHE A 146 9.32 1.90 -4.58
C PHE A 146 8.12 1.10 -4.05
N ASP A 147 7.41 1.66 -3.08
CA ASP A 147 6.15 1.08 -2.56
C ASP A 147 5.02 1.41 -3.54
N ARG A 148 4.36 0.36 -4.06
CA ARG A 148 3.25 0.42 -5.04
C ARG A 148 3.50 1.42 -6.17
N LEU A 149 4.36 1.05 -7.12
CA LEU A 149 4.83 1.93 -8.22
C LEU A 149 3.76 2.87 -8.81
N HIS A 150 3.78 4.12 -8.37
CA HIS A 150 3.05 5.23 -8.99
C HIS A 150 3.87 5.90 -10.09
N ASN A 151 3.24 6.83 -10.81
CA ASN A 151 3.85 7.50 -11.96
C ASN A 151 5.14 8.27 -11.63
N GLY A 152 5.29 8.79 -10.41
CA GLY A 152 6.57 9.37 -9.95
C GLY A 152 7.73 8.37 -9.97
N HIS A 153 7.51 7.13 -9.51
CA HIS A 153 8.50 6.07 -9.64
C HIS A 153 8.75 5.68 -11.09
N LYS A 154 7.69 5.62 -11.92
CA LYS A 154 7.81 5.25 -13.35
C LYS A 154 8.65 6.27 -14.12
N ILE A 155 8.53 7.57 -13.80
CA ILE A 155 9.39 8.62 -14.35
C ILE A 155 10.84 8.36 -13.93
N LEU A 156 11.09 8.16 -12.62
CA LEU A 156 12.44 7.91 -12.08
C LEU A 156 13.12 6.69 -12.72
N LEU A 157 12.40 5.57 -12.81
CA LEU A 157 12.85 4.32 -13.41
C LEU A 157 13.08 4.46 -14.93
N SER A 158 12.16 5.12 -15.64
CA SER A 158 12.29 5.37 -17.07
C SER A 158 13.49 6.26 -17.39
N GLN A 159 13.74 7.29 -16.57
CA GLN A 159 14.90 8.18 -16.73
C GLN A 159 16.22 7.46 -16.48
N ALA A 160 16.27 6.51 -15.54
CA ALA A 160 17.44 5.66 -15.36
C ALA A 160 17.68 4.73 -16.55
N ALA A 161 16.63 4.06 -17.03
CA ALA A 161 16.71 3.18 -18.20
C ALA A 161 17.07 3.94 -19.49
N LEU A 162 16.56 5.16 -19.68
CA LEU A 162 16.88 6.02 -20.82
C LEU A 162 18.38 6.40 -20.87
N ARG A 163 19.01 6.52 -19.70
CA ARG A 163 20.40 6.97 -19.56
C ARG A 163 21.40 5.82 -19.49
N ALA A 164 20.94 4.58 -19.41
CA ALA A 164 21.80 3.41 -19.35
C ALA A 164 21.99 2.79 -20.74
N THR A 165 23.20 2.30 -21.01
CA THR A 165 23.52 1.53 -22.22
C THR A 165 23.78 0.06 -21.93
N LYS A 166 24.10 -0.31 -20.68
CA LYS A 166 24.33 -1.71 -20.27
C LYS A 166 23.57 -2.10 -19.01
N HIS A 167 23.76 -1.37 -17.92
CA HIS A 167 23.26 -1.77 -16.59
C HIS A 167 22.49 -0.67 -15.88
N VAL A 168 21.39 -1.08 -15.23
CA VAL A 168 20.68 -0.27 -14.23
C VAL A 168 20.66 -1.01 -12.90
N THR A 169 21.20 -0.38 -11.85
CA THR A 169 21.10 -0.89 -10.48
C THR A 169 20.09 -0.08 -9.68
N VAL A 170 19.12 -0.77 -9.07
CA VAL A 170 18.10 -0.14 -8.23
C VAL A 170 18.22 -0.63 -6.79
N GLY A 171 18.49 0.30 -5.88
CA GLY A 171 18.42 0.07 -4.45
C GLY A 171 17.01 0.27 -3.91
N VAL A 172 16.37 -0.81 -3.46
CA VAL A 172 15.03 -0.80 -2.87
C VAL A 172 15.17 -0.79 -1.35
N THR A 173 14.75 0.30 -0.70
CA THR A 173 14.93 0.45 0.76
C THR A 173 14.19 -0.62 1.55
N ASP A 174 14.84 -1.16 2.58
CA ASP A 174 14.31 -2.20 3.46
C ASP A 174 13.95 -1.65 4.85
N VAL A 175 13.48 -2.51 5.77
CA VAL A 175 12.87 -2.18 7.07
C VAL A 175 13.55 -1.01 7.79
N ASN A 176 14.88 -1.06 7.95
CA ASN A 176 15.65 -0.05 8.69
C ASN A 176 15.53 1.38 8.12
N MET A 177 15.18 1.52 6.84
CA MET A 177 15.10 2.80 6.14
C MET A 177 13.65 3.27 5.92
N ILE A 178 12.65 2.42 6.17
CA ILE A 178 11.23 2.74 5.91
C ILE A 178 10.43 3.11 7.16
N GLN A 179 10.90 2.77 8.37
CA GLN A 179 10.16 2.99 9.63
C GLN A 179 9.82 4.46 9.92
N SER A 180 10.55 5.42 9.35
CA SER A 180 10.24 6.84 9.50
C SER A 180 9.18 7.35 8.52
N LYS A 181 8.68 6.51 7.61
CA LYS A 181 7.70 6.90 6.59
C LYS A 181 6.28 6.84 7.16
N ILE A 182 5.41 7.71 6.66
CA ILE A 182 3.99 7.72 7.03
C ILE A 182 3.36 6.37 6.70
N LEU A 183 2.70 5.74 7.68
CA LEU A 183 2.05 4.43 7.56
C LEU A 183 3.00 3.34 7.03
N TRP A 184 4.24 3.31 7.49
CA TRP A 184 5.25 2.36 7.02
C TRP A 184 4.81 0.90 7.19
N GLU A 185 3.88 0.63 8.11
CA GLU A 185 3.29 -0.69 8.35
C GLU A 185 2.47 -1.19 7.15
N LEU A 186 2.02 -0.30 6.26
CA LEU A 186 1.31 -0.63 5.02
C LEU A 186 2.25 -0.80 3.81
N ILE A 187 3.56 -0.57 3.96
CA ILE A 187 4.53 -0.76 2.87
C ILE A 187 4.61 -2.23 2.50
N GLN A 188 4.62 -2.53 1.18
CA GLN A 188 4.75 -3.90 0.71
C GLN A 188 6.09 -4.54 1.12
N PRO A 189 6.14 -5.87 1.32
CA PRO A 189 7.39 -6.59 1.52
C PRO A 189 8.42 -6.26 0.43
N VAL A 190 9.71 -6.22 0.82
CA VAL A 190 10.79 -5.78 -0.08
C VAL A 190 10.88 -6.64 -1.34
N GLU A 191 10.58 -7.92 -1.24
CA GLU A 191 10.57 -8.88 -2.35
C GLU A 191 9.50 -8.52 -3.38
N VAL A 192 8.31 -8.12 -2.92
CA VAL A 192 7.20 -7.69 -3.79
C VAL A 192 7.57 -6.41 -4.52
N ARG A 193 8.18 -5.45 -3.82
CA ARG A 193 8.63 -4.18 -4.41
C ARG A 193 9.77 -4.38 -5.41
N ILE A 194 10.76 -5.21 -5.08
CA ILE A 194 11.85 -5.60 -6.00
C ILE A 194 11.27 -6.23 -7.26
N LYS A 195 10.32 -7.17 -7.13
CA LYS A 195 9.66 -7.80 -8.26
C LYS A 195 8.94 -6.76 -9.13
N ALA A 196 8.15 -5.87 -8.54
CA ALA A 196 7.43 -4.83 -9.27
C ALA A 196 8.39 -3.90 -10.05
N VAL A 197 9.51 -3.51 -9.45
CA VAL A 197 10.55 -2.71 -10.10
C VAL A 197 11.18 -3.46 -11.28
N LYS A 198 11.56 -4.73 -11.08
CA LYS A 198 12.13 -5.58 -12.15
C LYS A 198 11.14 -5.74 -13.31
N ASP A 199 9.88 -6.06 -13.00
CA ASP A 199 8.82 -6.27 -13.99
C ASP A 199 8.56 -4.99 -14.82
N PHE A 200 8.58 -3.82 -14.18
CA PHE A 200 8.44 -2.55 -14.89
C PHE A 200 9.63 -2.26 -15.81
N LEU A 201 10.85 -2.40 -15.29
CA LEU A 201 12.08 -2.10 -16.03
C LEU A 201 12.27 -3.02 -17.24
N SER A 202 12.04 -4.33 -17.08
CA SER A 202 12.14 -5.29 -18.18
C SER A 202 11.11 -5.05 -19.28
N ASP A 203 9.93 -4.51 -18.96
CA ASP A 203 8.94 -4.13 -19.97
C ASP A 203 9.32 -2.89 -20.75
N ILE A 204 9.85 -1.85 -20.09
CA ILE A 204 10.18 -0.60 -20.79
C ILE A 204 11.47 -0.71 -21.60
N ASN A 205 12.44 -1.52 -21.17
CA ASN A 205 13.67 -1.76 -21.92
C ASN A 205 14.27 -3.14 -21.59
N PRO A 206 13.93 -4.20 -22.33
CA PRO A 206 14.45 -5.55 -22.06
C PRO A 206 15.91 -5.76 -22.47
N ASP A 207 16.53 -4.80 -23.17
CA ASP A 207 17.91 -4.96 -23.67
C ASP A 207 18.98 -4.57 -22.63
N LEU A 208 18.56 -4.06 -21.47
CA LEU A 208 19.44 -3.70 -20.34
C LEU A 208 19.49 -4.80 -19.29
N GLU A 209 20.61 -4.87 -18.57
CA GLU A 209 20.77 -5.73 -17.41
C GLU A 209 20.34 -5.02 -16.12
N TYR A 210 19.43 -5.65 -15.37
CA TYR A 210 18.85 -5.07 -14.16
C TYR A 210 19.34 -5.76 -12.89
N ASN A 211 19.99 -4.99 -12.01
CA ASN A 211 20.31 -5.43 -10.66
C ASN A 211 19.44 -4.68 -9.64
N VAL A 212 18.32 -5.28 -9.24
CA VAL A 212 17.41 -4.70 -8.25
C VAL A 212 17.56 -5.48 -6.95
N LEU A 213 18.01 -4.78 -5.90
CA LEU A 213 18.37 -5.38 -4.61
C LEU A 213 17.82 -4.56 -3.42
N ALA A 214 17.70 -5.21 -2.27
CA ALA A 214 17.37 -4.55 -1.02
C ALA A 214 18.56 -3.75 -0.50
N ILE A 215 18.33 -2.54 0.01
CA ILE A 215 19.35 -1.71 0.68
C ILE A 215 18.92 -1.38 2.10
N GLN A 216 19.88 -1.41 3.01
CA GLN A 216 19.69 -1.13 4.43
C GLN A 216 20.42 0.15 4.89
N ASP A 217 21.17 0.78 3.99
CA ASP A 217 21.84 2.06 4.21
C ASP A 217 21.65 3.01 3.01
N LEU A 218 22.00 4.28 3.19
CA LEU A 218 21.85 5.33 2.19
C LEU A 218 22.70 5.11 0.92
N TYR A 219 23.81 4.39 1.04
CA TYR A 219 24.84 4.29 0.01
C TYR A 219 24.66 3.07 -0.89
N GLY A 220 24.21 1.95 -0.32
CA GLY A 220 24.07 0.68 -1.02
C GLY A 220 25.38 0.24 -1.70
N PRO A 221 25.34 -0.38 -2.89
CA PRO A 221 26.56 -0.79 -3.60
C PRO A 221 27.33 0.39 -4.21
N THR A 222 26.75 1.59 -4.26
CA THR A 222 27.37 2.74 -4.93
C THR A 222 28.56 3.33 -4.17
N LYS A 223 28.73 3.05 -2.88
CA LYS A 223 29.93 3.48 -2.13
C LYS A 223 31.19 2.70 -2.49
N ASP A 224 31.05 1.49 -3.03
CA ASP A 224 32.17 0.53 -3.16
C ASP A 224 32.45 0.13 -4.62
N ASP A 225 31.44 0.15 -5.51
CA ASP A 225 31.61 -0.25 -6.91
C ASP A 225 32.03 0.96 -7.78
N PRO A 226 33.25 0.94 -8.36
CA PRO A 226 33.75 2.03 -9.19
C PRO A 226 33.12 2.06 -10.59
N ARG A 227 32.39 1.01 -11.00
CA ARG A 227 31.75 0.97 -12.33
C ARG A 227 30.62 1.96 -12.45
N PHE A 228 29.94 2.32 -11.35
CA PHE A 228 28.87 3.31 -11.40
C PHE A 228 29.39 4.69 -11.83
N GLU A 229 28.72 5.27 -12.83
CA GLU A 229 29.09 6.57 -13.41
C GLU A 229 28.05 7.65 -13.09
N MET A 230 26.80 7.24 -12.87
CA MET A 230 25.63 8.11 -12.85
C MET A 230 24.63 7.66 -11.80
N ILE A 231 24.02 8.60 -11.09
CA ILE A 231 22.87 8.36 -10.21
C ILE A 231 21.67 9.24 -10.59
N VAL A 232 20.50 8.61 -10.72
CA VAL A 232 19.23 9.30 -10.94
C VAL A 232 18.49 9.45 -9.63
N LEU A 233 18.03 10.66 -9.35
CA LEU A 233 17.45 11.09 -8.08
C LEU A 233 16.16 11.87 -8.33
N SER A 234 15.28 11.92 -7.33
CA SER A 234 14.24 12.96 -7.27
C SER A 234 14.76 14.15 -6.47
N GLU A 235 14.07 15.28 -6.53
CA GLU A 235 14.37 16.44 -5.67
C GLU A 235 14.44 16.07 -4.18
N GLU A 236 13.60 15.14 -3.72
CA GLU A 236 13.61 14.66 -2.32
C GLU A 236 14.88 13.90 -1.96
N THR A 237 15.43 13.12 -2.90
CA THR A 237 16.59 12.26 -2.69
C THR A 237 17.90 12.91 -3.11
N HIS A 238 17.87 14.14 -3.63
CA HIS A 238 19.07 14.90 -4.02
C HIS A 238 20.12 14.98 -2.90
N ARG A 239 19.70 15.29 -1.66
CA ARG A 239 20.59 15.32 -0.49
C ARG A 239 21.27 13.97 -0.22
N GLY A 240 20.60 12.87 -0.57
CA GLY A 240 21.17 11.52 -0.50
C GLY A 240 22.29 11.31 -1.52
N GLY A 241 22.09 11.79 -2.76
CA GLY A 241 23.12 11.76 -3.81
C GLY A 241 24.39 12.52 -3.44
N VAL A 242 24.24 13.70 -2.82
CA VAL A 242 25.39 14.47 -2.31
C VAL A 242 26.19 13.65 -1.30
N LYS A 243 25.53 13.03 -0.31
CA LYS A 243 26.19 12.16 0.68
C LYS A 243 26.84 10.93 0.06
N ILE A 244 26.27 10.37 -1.00
CA ILE A 244 26.87 9.27 -1.75
C ILE A 244 28.20 9.71 -2.38
N ASN A 245 28.23 10.88 -3.01
CA ASN A 245 29.46 11.42 -3.61
C ASN A 245 30.52 11.76 -2.56
N GLU A 246 30.13 12.34 -1.41
CA GLU A 246 31.03 12.53 -0.27
C GLU A 246 31.65 11.20 0.17
N LYS A 247 30.83 10.15 0.35
CA LYS A 247 31.30 8.81 0.73
C LYS A 247 32.20 8.17 -0.33
N ARG A 248 31.87 8.32 -1.60
CA ARG A 248 32.72 7.82 -2.72
C ARG A 248 34.07 8.50 -2.72
N LYS A 249 34.12 9.82 -2.50
CA LYS A 249 35.36 10.60 -2.38
C LYS A 249 36.21 10.13 -1.19
N GLU A 250 35.60 9.90 -0.03
CA GLU A 250 36.29 9.31 1.14
C GLU A 250 36.89 7.93 0.82
N ASN A 251 36.20 7.13 0.01
CA ASN A 251 36.63 5.80 -0.42
C ASN A 251 37.63 5.83 -1.60
N GLY A 252 38.02 7.01 -2.10
CA GLY A 252 38.93 7.14 -3.24
C GLY A 252 38.32 6.76 -4.59
N ILE A 253 36.98 6.77 -4.70
CA ILE A 253 36.23 6.45 -5.92
C ILE A 253 35.69 7.74 -6.54
N ARG A 254 35.64 7.79 -7.87
CA ARG A 254 35.12 8.95 -8.63
C ARG A 254 33.66 9.25 -8.26
N GLU A 255 33.33 10.53 -8.13
CA GLU A 255 31.96 11.00 -7.94
C GLU A 255 31.04 10.59 -9.12
N LEU A 256 29.77 10.35 -8.80
CA LEU A 256 28.71 10.07 -9.78
C LEU A 256 28.20 11.38 -10.37
N ASP A 257 27.98 11.39 -11.68
CA ASP A 257 27.14 12.40 -12.30
C ASP A 257 25.71 12.26 -11.72
N MET A 258 25.05 13.37 -11.40
CA MET A 258 23.71 13.37 -10.78
C MET A 258 22.68 13.93 -11.75
N HIS A 259 21.55 13.24 -11.92
CA HIS A 259 20.37 13.76 -12.62
C HIS A 259 19.19 13.77 -11.66
N VAL A 260 18.71 14.98 -11.37
CA VAL A 260 17.61 15.22 -10.46
C VAL A 260 16.35 15.44 -11.28
N ILE A 261 15.28 14.74 -10.92
CA ILE A 261 13.97 14.84 -11.55
C ILE A 261 13.03 15.59 -10.60
N GLU A 262 12.28 16.53 -11.16
CA GLU A 262 11.23 17.29 -10.48
C GLU A 262 10.07 16.38 -10.04
N LEU A 263 9.43 16.75 -8.93
CA LEU A 263 8.32 15.99 -8.39
C LEU A 263 7.03 16.28 -9.16
N ALA A 264 6.36 15.23 -9.62
CA ALA A 264 5.06 15.37 -10.28
C ALA A 264 3.96 15.75 -9.26
N HIS A 265 3.11 16.70 -9.64
CA HIS A 265 1.98 17.16 -8.85
C HIS A 265 0.85 16.12 -8.84
N ASP A 266 0.10 16.07 -7.73
CA ASP A 266 -1.07 15.21 -7.53
C ASP A 266 -2.33 16.05 -7.45
N ASP A 267 -2.98 16.28 -8.60
CA ASP A 267 -4.18 17.13 -8.70
C ASP A 267 -5.39 16.60 -7.90
N GLN A 268 -5.34 15.35 -7.43
CA GLN A 268 -6.42 14.68 -6.69
C GLN A 268 -6.13 14.58 -5.19
N HIS A 269 -5.10 15.27 -4.68
CA HIS A 269 -4.75 15.21 -3.27
C HIS A 269 -5.86 15.74 -2.36
N SER A 270 -6.01 15.14 -1.18
CA SER A 270 -6.81 15.76 -0.10
C SER A 270 -6.02 16.83 0.65
N SER A 271 -6.65 17.58 1.56
CA SER A 271 -5.96 18.57 2.40
C SER A 271 -4.93 17.98 3.37
N GLU A 272 -5.01 16.68 3.64
CA GLU A 272 -4.10 15.96 4.54
C GLU A 272 -2.93 15.29 3.78
N GLU A 273 -3.01 15.25 2.45
CA GLU A 273 -2.04 14.61 1.58
C GLU A 273 -0.98 15.59 1.08
N ASP A 274 0.19 15.07 0.72
CA ASP A 274 1.21 15.88 0.07
C ASP A 274 0.70 16.35 -1.31
N ALA A 275 1.09 17.55 -1.73
CA ALA A 275 0.74 18.06 -3.05
C ALA A 275 1.34 17.27 -4.22
N LYS A 276 2.32 16.40 -3.95
CA LYS A 276 3.04 15.62 -4.96
C LYS A 276 2.58 14.18 -4.98
N LEU A 277 2.74 13.52 -6.12
CA LEU A 277 2.54 12.09 -6.24
C LEU A 277 3.56 11.36 -5.36
N SER A 278 3.07 10.64 -4.35
CA SER A 278 3.92 9.94 -3.39
C SER A 278 3.32 8.62 -2.93
N SER A 279 4.18 7.64 -2.58
CA SER A 279 3.72 6.42 -1.89
C SER A 279 3.05 6.72 -0.56
N SER A 280 3.34 7.85 0.09
CA SER A 280 2.68 8.23 1.35
C SER A 280 1.20 8.49 1.10
N ASN A 281 0.84 9.28 0.07
CA ASN A 281 -0.55 9.52 -0.32
C ASN A 281 -1.25 8.20 -0.65
N GLN A 282 -0.62 7.32 -1.44
CA GLN A 282 -1.21 6.01 -1.75
C GLN A 282 -1.52 5.20 -0.49
N ARG A 283 -0.61 5.17 0.49
CA ARG A 283 -0.86 4.48 1.77
C ARG A 283 -1.97 5.14 2.58
N MET A 284 -2.10 6.46 2.54
CA MET A 284 -3.22 7.17 3.17
C MET A 284 -4.56 6.80 2.50
N ARG A 285 -4.60 6.73 1.17
CA ARG A 285 -5.80 6.34 0.40
C ARG A 285 -6.25 4.90 0.61
N LEU A 286 -5.34 4.02 1.06
CA LEU A 286 -5.65 2.64 1.46
C LEU A 286 -6.45 2.55 2.76
N LEU A 287 -6.41 3.57 3.62
CA LEU A 287 -7.16 3.55 4.86
C LEU A 287 -8.67 3.50 4.57
N GLY A 288 -9.38 2.65 5.29
CA GLY A 288 -10.80 2.38 5.07
C GLY A 288 -11.11 1.56 3.81
N THR A 289 -10.12 1.04 3.08
CA THR A 289 -10.33 0.10 1.95
C THR A 289 -10.09 -1.34 2.37
N MET A 290 -10.67 -2.29 1.64
CA MET A 290 -10.37 -3.72 1.80
C MET A 290 -8.95 -4.07 1.32
N LEU A 291 -8.02 -4.22 2.27
CA LEU A 291 -6.64 -4.63 2.02
C LEU A 291 -6.51 -6.13 1.73
N LYS A 292 -7.36 -6.94 2.36
CA LYS A 292 -7.37 -8.40 2.25
C LYS A 292 -8.80 -8.90 2.20
N SER A 293 -9.11 -9.77 1.26
CA SER A 293 -10.42 -10.40 1.17
C SER A 293 -10.72 -11.24 2.43
N PRO A 294 -11.98 -11.25 2.91
CA PRO A 294 -12.41 -12.13 3.99
C PRO A 294 -12.13 -13.60 3.65
N LYS A 295 -11.67 -14.39 4.61
CA LYS A 295 -11.54 -15.85 4.45
C LYS A 295 -12.85 -16.52 4.87
N PRO A 296 -13.48 -17.35 4.02
CA PRO A 296 -14.69 -18.08 4.42
C PRO A 296 -14.42 -18.95 5.66
N ASN A 297 -15.35 -18.92 6.63
CA ASN A 297 -15.28 -19.73 7.84
C ASN A 297 -16.65 -20.34 8.13
N SER A 298 -16.77 -21.66 7.96
CA SER A 298 -18.03 -22.40 8.16
C SER A 298 -18.48 -22.49 9.61
N ASN A 299 -17.62 -22.13 10.56
CA ASN A 299 -17.92 -22.18 12.00
C ASN A 299 -18.58 -20.91 12.53
N ILE A 300 -18.74 -19.88 11.68
CA ILE A 300 -19.41 -18.63 12.05
C ILE A 300 -20.75 -18.57 11.27
N PRO A 301 -21.87 -18.23 11.92
CA PRO A 301 -23.13 -17.99 11.22
C PRO A 301 -22.99 -16.89 10.17
N VAL A 302 -23.62 -17.07 9.00
CA VAL A 302 -23.61 -16.10 7.89
C VAL A 302 -24.17 -14.73 8.31
N THR A 303 -25.14 -14.75 9.24
CA THR A 303 -25.77 -13.55 9.80
C THR A 303 -25.87 -13.65 11.32
N PRO A 304 -25.60 -12.57 12.07
CA PRO A 304 -25.19 -11.26 11.58
C PRO A 304 -23.72 -11.25 11.11
N TYR A 305 -23.39 -10.33 10.20
CA TYR A 305 -22.00 -10.17 9.75
C TYR A 305 -21.15 -9.54 10.86
N VAL A 306 -20.33 -10.37 11.50
CA VAL A 306 -19.41 -9.99 12.58
C VAL A 306 -18.11 -9.37 12.06
N ILE A 307 -17.80 -8.16 12.52
CA ILE A 307 -16.53 -7.46 12.32
C ILE A 307 -15.79 -7.42 13.64
N GLY A 308 -14.56 -7.92 13.71
CA GLY A 308 -13.69 -7.70 14.85
C GLY A 308 -13.04 -6.32 14.73
N LEU A 309 -13.13 -5.47 15.76
CA LEU A 309 -12.40 -4.21 15.82
C LEU A 309 -11.24 -4.31 16.81
N ALA A 310 -10.02 -4.21 16.29
CA ALA A 310 -8.76 -4.22 17.02
C ALA A 310 -8.06 -2.85 16.97
N GLY A 311 -7.05 -2.70 17.81
CA GLY A 311 -6.22 -1.50 17.83
C GLY A 311 -5.52 -1.33 19.18
N GLY A 312 -4.38 -0.67 19.14
CA GLY A 312 -3.58 -0.39 20.34
C GLY A 312 -4.29 0.51 21.35
N ILE A 313 -3.68 0.66 22.51
CA ILE A 313 -4.07 1.61 23.53
C ILE A 313 -3.99 3.03 22.96
N ALA A 314 -4.99 3.86 23.30
CA ALA A 314 -5.12 5.23 22.79
C ALA A 314 -5.17 5.38 21.25
N SER A 315 -5.42 4.30 20.51
CA SER A 315 -5.53 4.36 19.04
C SER A 315 -6.82 5.00 18.53
N GLY A 316 -7.85 5.16 19.37
CA GLY A 316 -9.11 5.81 18.99
C GLY A 316 -10.25 4.85 18.59
N LYS A 317 -10.15 3.55 18.89
CA LYS A 317 -11.20 2.54 18.62
C LYS A 317 -12.61 3.00 19.00
N SER A 318 -12.79 3.59 20.19
CA SER A 318 -14.10 4.01 20.68
C SER A 318 -14.77 5.04 19.76
N ASN A 319 -13.99 5.96 19.17
CA ASN A 319 -14.51 6.91 18.19
C ASN A 319 -15.03 6.19 16.93
N ILE A 320 -14.30 5.20 16.43
CA ILE A 320 -14.74 4.38 15.29
C ILE A 320 -16.04 3.62 15.65
N THR A 321 -16.11 2.99 16.82
CA THR A 321 -17.32 2.26 17.25
C THR A 321 -18.55 3.14 17.37
N GLU A 322 -18.41 4.37 17.87
CA GLU A 322 -19.51 5.32 17.98
C GLU A 322 -20.07 5.67 16.60
N LYS A 323 -19.20 5.89 15.60
CA LYS A 323 -19.63 6.17 14.23
C LYS A 323 -20.27 4.97 13.55
N LEU A 324 -19.73 3.78 13.73
CA LEU A 324 -20.33 2.55 13.19
C LEU A 324 -21.71 2.29 13.81
N LYS A 325 -21.87 2.58 15.11
CA LYS A 325 -23.18 2.50 15.77
C LYS A 325 -24.20 3.44 15.13
N LEU A 326 -23.81 4.69 14.83
CA LEU A 326 -24.69 5.65 14.14
C LEU A 326 -25.08 5.20 12.73
N LYS A 327 -24.23 4.40 12.07
CA LYS A 327 -24.51 3.79 10.75
C LYS A 327 -25.38 2.53 10.82
N GLY A 328 -25.74 2.07 12.02
CA GLY A 328 -26.65 0.94 12.23
C GLY A 328 -25.99 -0.37 12.65
N ALA A 329 -24.68 -0.39 12.94
CA ALA A 329 -24.03 -1.55 13.53
C ALA A 329 -24.36 -1.69 15.02
N ALA A 330 -24.58 -2.91 15.50
CA ALA A 330 -24.55 -3.17 16.94
C ALA A 330 -23.11 -3.35 17.43
N ILE A 331 -22.84 -2.99 18.69
CA ILE A 331 -21.50 -3.08 19.28
C ILE A 331 -21.51 -4.08 20.44
N VAL A 332 -20.57 -5.02 20.41
CA VAL A 332 -20.27 -5.95 21.49
C VAL A 332 -18.85 -5.64 21.98
N ASN A 333 -18.73 -4.96 23.11
CA ASN A 333 -17.44 -4.59 23.68
C ASN A 333 -16.98 -5.66 24.69
N CYS A 334 -15.94 -6.40 24.33
CA CYS A 334 -15.41 -7.50 25.13
C CYS A 334 -14.73 -7.03 26.43
N ASP A 335 -14.22 -5.81 26.48
CA ASP A 335 -13.61 -5.24 27.69
C ASP A 335 -14.68 -4.92 28.74
N LEU A 336 -15.87 -4.48 28.31
CA LEU A 336 -17.05 -4.31 29.18
C LEU A 336 -17.60 -5.67 29.66
N ILE A 337 -17.69 -6.66 28.77
CA ILE A 337 -18.08 -8.03 29.13
C ILE A 337 -17.15 -8.59 30.21
N ALA A 338 -15.83 -8.40 30.06
CA ALA A 338 -14.87 -8.81 31.07
C ALA A 338 -15.24 -8.23 32.45
N HIS A 339 -15.52 -6.93 32.54
CA HIS A 339 -15.91 -6.31 33.81
C HIS A 339 -17.21 -6.84 34.39
N GLU A 340 -18.19 -7.16 33.54
CA GLU A 340 -19.47 -7.74 33.98
C GLU A 340 -19.29 -9.16 34.54
N LEU A 341 -18.47 -9.99 33.89
CA LEU A 341 -18.23 -11.38 34.29
C LEU A 341 -17.43 -11.51 35.60
N TYR A 342 -16.75 -10.44 36.05
CA TYR A 342 -16.02 -10.42 37.32
C TYR A 342 -16.94 -10.23 38.54
N LYS A 343 -18.22 -9.90 38.33
CA LYS A 343 -19.17 -9.62 39.42
C LYS A 343 -19.35 -10.83 40.37
N PRO A 344 -19.64 -10.59 41.66
CA PRO A 344 -19.81 -11.64 42.65
C PRO A 344 -20.85 -12.68 42.24
N GLY A 345 -20.59 -13.95 42.56
CA GLY A 345 -21.52 -15.05 42.30
C GLY A 345 -21.49 -15.62 40.88
N LEU A 346 -20.85 -14.96 39.93
CA LEU A 346 -20.71 -15.46 38.56
C LEU A 346 -19.67 -16.60 38.46
N PRO A 347 -19.76 -17.48 37.44
CA PRO A 347 -18.82 -18.58 37.24
C PRO A 347 -17.35 -18.14 37.18
N LEU A 348 -17.05 -17.05 36.46
CA LEU A 348 -15.69 -16.54 36.33
C LEU A 348 -15.12 -16.06 37.68
N ASN A 349 -15.90 -15.32 38.48
CA ASN A 349 -15.50 -14.88 39.81
C ASN A 349 -15.07 -16.07 40.71
N ARG A 350 -15.90 -17.13 40.76
CA ARG A 350 -15.58 -18.36 41.51
C ARG A 350 -14.34 -19.07 40.99
N THR A 351 -14.19 -19.11 39.66
CA THR A 351 -13.03 -19.73 39.01
C THR A 351 -11.74 -18.99 39.34
N LEU A 352 -11.77 -17.66 39.34
CA LEU A 352 -10.63 -16.82 39.71
C LEU A 352 -10.26 -16.98 41.19
N ALA A 353 -11.25 -17.02 42.10
CA ALA A 353 -11.02 -17.28 43.52
C ALA A 353 -10.36 -18.66 43.76
N LYS A 354 -10.77 -19.69 43.01
CA LYS A 354 -10.15 -21.02 43.06
C LYS A 354 -8.73 -21.02 42.49
N THR A 355 -8.47 -20.23 41.46
CA THR A 355 -7.21 -20.25 40.70
C THR A 355 -6.10 -19.43 41.35
N PHE A 356 -6.46 -18.26 41.90
CA PHE A 356 -5.53 -17.30 42.51
C PHE A 356 -5.70 -17.20 44.03
N GLY A 357 -6.67 -17.90 44.62
CA GLY A 357 -6.91 -17.96 46.06
C GLY A 357 -7.91 -16.92 46.55
N ASN A 358 -8.64 -17.22 47.63
CA ASN A 358 -9.70 -16.35 48.15
C ASN A 358 -9.23 -14.98 48.64
N HIS A 359 -7.93 -14.74 48.80
CA HIS A 359 -7.39 -13.46 49.23
C HIS A 359 -7.56 -12.34 48.19
N ILE A 360 -7.83 -12.70 46.92
CA ILE A 360 -8.20 -11.75 45.85
C ILE A 360 -9.68 -11.36 45.89
N ILE A 361 -10.49 -11.92 46.79
CA ILE A 361 -11.90 -11.59 46.96
C ILE A 361 -12.04 -10.63 48.14
N THR A 362 -12.73 -9.52 47.91
CA THR A 362 -13.06 -8.53 48.92
C THR A 362 -14.16 -9.03 49.85
N ALA A 363 -14.39 -8.33 50.97
CA ALA A 363 -15.47 -8.66 51.91
C ALA A 363 -16.89 -8.61 51.27
N THR A 364 -17.05 -7.83 50.20
CA THR A 364 -18.31 -7.73 49.43
C THR A 364 -18.45 -8.82 48.36
N GLY A 365 -17.46 -9.72 48.22
CA GLY A 365 -17.45 -10.80 47.23
C GLY A 365 -16.90 -10.39 45.86
N GLU A 366 -16.48 -9.14 45.69
CA GLU A 366 -15.90 -8.63 44.43
C GLU A 366 -14.43 -9.00 44.31
N ILE A 367 -13.93 -9.08 43.07
CA ILE A 367 -12.50 -9.25 42.81
C ILE A 367 -11.75 -7.96 43.14
N ASP A 368 -10.80 -8.07 44.06
CA ASP A 368 -9.80 -7.06 44.34
C ASP A 368 -8.81 -6.98 43.17
N ARG A 369 -9.12 -6.09 42.22
CA ARG A 369 -8.32 -5.89 41.00
C ARG A 369 -6.88 -5.46 41.31
N LYS A 370 -6.66 -4.78 42.44
CA LYS A 370 -5.31 -4.34 42.84
C LYS A 370 -4.48 -5.55 43.24
N LYS A 371 -4.99 -6.39 44.16
CA LYS A 371 -4.31 -7.63 44.56
C LYS A 371 -4.11 -8.59 43.39
N LEU A 372 -5.14 -8.78 42.56
CA LEU A 372 -5.01 -9.62 41.37
C LEU A 372 -3.96 -9.05 40.41
N GLY A 373 -3.97 -7.73 40.20
CA GLY A 373 -2.97 -7.02 39.41
C GLY A 373 -1.55 -7.22 39.92
N ASP A 374 -1.32 -7.09 41.23
CA ASP A 374 -0.02 -7.27 41.85
C ASP A 374 0.54 -8.69 41.61
N ILE A 375 -0.34 -9.71 41.61
CA ILE A 375 0.03 -11.10 41.30
C ILE A 375 0.37 -11.28 39.82
N VAL A 376 -0.52 -10.83 38.92
CA VAL A 376 -0.38 -11.16 37.50
C VAL A 376 0.59 -10.26 36.75
N PHE A 377 0.78 -9.01 37.17
CA PHE A 377 1.73 -8.10 36.54
C PHE A 377 3.16 -8.27 37.04
N SER A 378 3.36 -9.03 38.13
CA SER A 378 4.71 -9.40 38.60
C SER A 378 5.23 -10.72 38.00
N ASP A 379 4.35 -11.57 37.45
CA ASP A 379 4.72 -12.84 36.82
C ASP A 379 3.96 -13.08 35.48
N THR A 380 4.72 -13.14 34.38
CA THR A 380 4.18 -13.41 33.04
C THR A 380 3.44 -14.77 32.96
N LYS A 381 3.83 -15.77 33.75
CA LYS A 381 3.13 -17.06 33.81
C LYS A 381 1.74 -16.91 34.42
N GLU A 382 1.62 -16.15 35.51
CA GLU A 382 0.33 -15.88 36.16
C GLU A 382 -0.56 -14.99 35.28
N LEU A 383 0.00 -14.03 34.54
CA LEU A 383 -0.74 -13.28 33.53
C LEU A 383 -1.32 -14.18 32.44
N ASN A 384 -0.50 -15.10 31.90
CA ASN A 384 -0.95 -16.05 30.89
C ASN A 384 -2.05 -16.98 31.44
N LYS A 385 -1.90 -17.44 32.69
CA LYS A 385 -2.89 -18.26 33.37
C LYS A 385 -4.22 -17.50 33.58
N LEU A 386 -4.15 -16.22 33.95
CA LEU A 386 -5.32 -15.36 34.07
C LEU A 386 -6.03 -15.25 32.71
N ASN A 387 -5.28 -14.91 31.66
CA ASN A 387 -5.81 -14.77 30.31
C ASN A 387 -6.47 -16.06 29.81
N GLN A 388 -5.81 -17.22 29.96
CA GLN A 388 -6.36 -18.52 29.59
C GLN A 388 -7.63 -18.89 30.37
N THR A 389 -7.74 -18.42 31.62
CA THR A 389 -8.94 -18.64 32.45
C THR A 389 -10.08 -17.72 32.03
N VAL A 390 -9.79 -16.45 31.73
CA VAL A 390 -10.79 -15.39 31.51
C VAL A 390 -11.32 -15.39 30.08
N TRP A 391 -10.45 -15.55 29.08
CA TRP A 391 -10.81 -15.39 27.67
C TRP A 391 -11.93 -16.32 27.18
N PRO A 392 -11.99 -17.62 27.57
CA PRO A 392 -13.09 -18.50 27.18
C PRO A 392 -14.46 -17.98 27.61
N PHE A 393 -14.58 -17.44 28.83
CA PHE A 393 -15.86 -16.90 29.31
C PHE A 393 -16.26 -15.63 28.55
N ILE A 394 -15.30 -14.77 28.20
CA ILE A 394 -15.59 -13.54 27.46
C ILE A 394 -16.07 -13.87 26.06
N ILE A 395 -15.39 -14.76 25.34
CA ILE A 395 -15.75 -15.06 23.96
C ILE A 395 -17.09 -15.80 23.87
N GLU A 396 -17.38 -16.70 24.82
CA GLU A 396 -18.68 -17.37 24.90
C GLU A 396 -19.82 -16.35 25.09
N GLU A 397 -19.66 -15.42 26.05
CA GLU A 397 -20.64 -14.38 26.28
C GLU A 397 -20.77 -13.40 25.10
N ALA A 398 -19.65 -13.05 24.44
CA ALA A 398 -19.67 -12.21 23.25
C ALA A 398 -20.44 -12.90 22.11
N GLN A 399 -20.20 -14.18 21.86
CA GLN A 399 -20.93 -14.96 20.85
C GLN A 399 -22.42 -15.06 21.17
N ASN A 400 -22.80 -15.24 22.44
CA ASN A 400 -24.19 -15.24 22.87
C ASN A 400 -24.85 -13.89 22.58
N ARG A 401 -24.20 -12.76 22.90
CA ARG A 401 -24.73 -11.42 22.59
C ARG A 401 -24.85 -11.16 21.11
N ILE A 402 -23.84 -11.56 20.31
CA ILE A 402 -23.88 -11.46 18.85
C ILE A 402 -25.09 -12.20 18.29
N LYS A 403 -25.34 -13.43 18.77
CA LYS A 403 -26.49 -14.24 18.35
C LYS A 403 -27.81 -13.53 18.66
N VAL A 404 -27.98 -13.04 19.89
CA VAL A 404 -29.19 -12.31 20.32
C VAL A 404 -29.41 -11.04 19.49
N LEU A 405 -28.34 -10.30 19.17
CA LEU A 405 -28.43 -9.12 18.30
C LEU A 405 -28.85 -9.50 16.88
N GLY A 406 -28.37 -10.63 16.35
CA GLY A 406 -28.85 -11.18 15.09
C GLY A 406 -30.35 -11.48 15.10
N GLU A 407 -30.84 -12.12 16.17
CA GLU A 407 -32.26 -12.41 16.38
C GLU A 407 -33.11 -11.12 16.50
N GLN A 408 -32.52 -10.02 16.97
CA GLN A 408 -33.13 -8.68 17.01
C GLN A 408 -33.11 -7.95 15.66
N GLY A 409 -32.52 -8.55 14.61
CA GLY A 409 -32.52 -8.01 13.25
C GLY A 409 -31.31 -7.16 12.88
N TYR A 410 -30.28 -7.07 13.74
CA TYR A 410 -29.03 -6.41 13.36
C TYR A 410 -28.33 -7.22 12.27
N LYS A 411 -27.96 -6.57 11.16
CA LYS A 411 -27.25 -7.21 10.05
C LYS A 411 -25.73 -7.24 10.24
N VAL A 412 -25.19 -6.25 10.95
CA VAL A 412 -23.76 -6.10 11.21
C VAL A 412 -23.54 -5.92 12.70
N VAL A 413 -22.60 -6.68 13.26
CA VAL A 413 -22.19 -6.57 14.66
C VAL A 413 -20.69 -6.36 14.73
N VAL A 414 -20.25 -5.35 15.46
CA VAL A 414 -18.83 -5.07 15.72
C VAL A 414 -18.45 -5.64 17.08
N MET A 415 -17.54 -6.60 17.10
CA MET A 415 -16.91 -7.14 18.30
C MET A 415 -15.63 -6.35 18.58
N GLU A 416 -15.65 -5.45 19.56
CA GLU A 416 -14.48 -4.64 19.95
C GLU A 416 -13.71 -5.33 21.08
N ALA A 417 -12.39 -5.50 20.91
CA ALA A 417 -11.53 -6.01 21.97
C ALA A 417 -10.11 -5.45 21.91
N ALA A 418 -9.55 -5.04 23.05
CA ALA A 418 -8.13 -4.67 23.14
C ALA A 418 -7.17 -5.86 22.91
N VAL A 419 -7.63 -7.09 23.20
CA VAL A 419 -6.85 -8.33 23.08
C VAL A 419 -7.12 -9.10 21.79
N MET A 420 -7.82 -8.50 20.82
CA MET A 420 -8.31 -9.18 19.60
C MET A 420 -7.23 -10.01 18.88
N ILE A 421 -6.01 -9.45 18.75
CA ILE A 421 -4.88 -10.10 18.08
C ILE A 421 -4.26 -11.19 18.97
N GLN A 422 -3.91 -10.86 20.22
CA GLN A 422 -3.24 -11.76 21.16
C GLN A 422 -4.10 -13.00 21.47
N ALA A 423 -5.40 -12.80 21.65
CA ALA A 423 -6.36 -13.87 21.94
C ALA A 423 -6.85 -14.58 20.67
N LYS A 424 -6.41 -14.14 19.48
CA LYS A 424 -6.83 -14.65 18.17
C LYS A 424 -8.34 -14.64 17.96
N TRP A 425 -9.05 -13.71 18.59
CA TRP A 425 -10.52 -13.64 18.51
C TRP A 425 -11.04 -13.23 17.15
N PHE A 426 -10.18 -12.68 16.28
CA PHE A 426 -10.51 -12.42 14.88
C PHE A 426 -10.97 -13.69 14.13
N GLN A 427 -10.62 -14.90 14.60
CA GLN A 427 -11.11 -16.17 14.05
C GLN A 427 -12.61 -16.40 14.23
N TYR A 428 -13.26 -15.63 15.11
CA TYR A 428 -14.71 -15.63 15.34
C TYR A 428 -15.41 -14.49 14.59
N CYS A 429 -14.69 -13.80 13.69
CA CYS A 429 -15.21 -12.70 12.87
C CYS A 429 -15.12 -13.05 11.39
N HIS A 430 -15.96 -12.41 10.57
CA HIS A 430 -15.84 -12.48 9.12
C HIS A 430 -14.73 -11.57 8.60
N GLN A 431 -14.55 -10.43 9.25
CA GLN A 431 -13.48 -9.48 8.96
C GLN A 431 -12.84 -8.96 10.24
N LEU A 432 -11.55 -8.64 10.17
CA LEU A 432 -10.82 -7.90 11.18
C LEU A 432 -10.53 -6.49 10.68
N TRP A 433 -10.97 -5.50 11.43
CA TRP A 433 -10.71 -4.09 11.21
C TRP A 433 -9.74 -3.62 12.30
N ALA A 434 -8.64 -2.95 11.91
CA ALA A 434 -7.62 -2.48 12.84
C ALA A 434 -7.52 -0.96 12.86
N VAL A 435 -7.37 -0.38 14.06
CA VAL A 435 -7.16 1.05 14.26
C VAL A 435 -5.74 1.28 14.78
N ILE A 436 -4.93 1.95 13.97
CA ILE A 436 -3.51 2.22 14.25
C ILE A 436 -3.22 3.72 14.38
N VAL A 437 -2.24 4.06 15.19
CA VAL A 437 -1.61 5.39 15.26
C VAL A 437 -0.12 5.20 15.51
N PRO A 438 0.75 6.18 15.17
CA PRO A 438 2.17 6.09 15.51
C PRO A 438 2.36 5.87 17.03
N PRO A 439 3.31 5.03 17.48
CA PRO A 439 3.52 4.78 18.91
C PRO A 439 3.76 6.06 19.73
N LYS A 440 4.45 7.04 19.15
CA LYS A 440 4.67 8.35 19.78
C LYS A 440 3.36 9.10 20.05
N GLU A 441 2.39 9.00 19.16
CA GLU A 441 1.06 9.61 19.36
C GLU A 441 0.25 8.84 20.40
N ALA A 442 0.32 7.51 20.41
CA ALA A 442 -0.33 6.72 21.46
C ALA A 442 0.23 7.06 22.85
N ILE A 443 1.55 7.23 22.97
CA ILE A 443 2.23 7.68 24.20
C ILE A 443 1.73 9.07 24.60
N ARG A 444 1.74 10.04 23.69
CA ARG A 444 1.25 11.41 23.96
C ARG A 444 -0.19 11.40 24.48
N ARG A 445 -1.09 10.72 23.78
CA ARG A 445 -2.51 10.59 24.19
C ARG A 445 -2.68 9.93 25.56
N LEU A 446 -1.82 8.96 25.90
CA LEU A 446 -1.83 8.32 27.20
C LEU A 446 -1.37 9.25 28.31
N GLN A 447 -0.32 10.04 28.08
CA GLN A 447 0.14 11.04 29.04
C GLN A 447 -0.96 12.07 29.31
N ASP A 448 -1.55 12.62 28.24
CA ASP A 448 -2.59 13.65 28.34
C ASP A 448 -3.85 13.15 29.06
N ARG A 449 -4.29 11.92 28.75
CA ARG A 449 -5.53 11.37 29.30
C ARG A 449 -5.39 10.77 30.69
N ASN A 450 -4.25 10.16 31.00
CA ASN A 450 -4.07 9.34 32.19
C ASN A 450 -3.02 9.91 33.18
N ASN A 451 -2.42 11.07 32.88
CA ASN A 451 -1.39 11.73 33.68
C ASN A 451 -0.23 10.78 34.05
N LEU A 452 0.20 9.96 33.08
CA LEU A 452 1.28 8.99 33.21
C LEU A 452 2.63 9.62 32.84
N SER A 453 3.72 9.07 33.39
CA SER A 453 5.06 9.36 32.87
C SER A 453 5.24 8.78 31.46
N GLU A 454 6.18 9.33 30.69
CA GLU A 454 6.51 8.83 29.35
C GLU A 454 6.92 7.35 29.39
N GLU A 455 7.73 6.97 30.37
CA GLU A 455 8.19 5.59 30.56
C GLU A 455 7.05 4.61 30.87
N GLU A 456 6.08 5.01 31.69
CA GLU A 456 4.90 4.19 31.97
C GLU A 456 4.00 4.06 30.74
N ALA A 457 3.79 5.14 30.00
CA ALA A 457 3.00 5.14 28.77
C ALA A 457 3.66 4.25 27.70
N LYS A 458 4.99 4.38 27.53
CA LYS A 458 5.78 3.58 26.59
C LYS A 458 5.71 2.09 26.91
N LYS A 459 5.93 1.69 28.17
CA LYS A 459 5.79 0.29 28.62
C LYS A 459 4.41 -0.29 28.29
N ARG A 460 3.34 0.50 28.42
CA ARG A 460 1.97 0.05 28.10
C ARG A 460 1.74 -0.13 26.59
N VAL A 461 2.32 0.75 25.77
CA VAL A 461 2.24 0.63 24.30
C VAL A 461 3.04 -0.58 23.83
N GLU A 462 4.26 -0.77 24.34
CA GLU A 462 5.15 -1.88 23.97
C GLU A 462 4.67 -3.25 24.45
N ALA A 463 3.82 -3.31 25.48
CA ALA A 463 3.21 -4.55 25.95
C ALA A 463 2.09 -5.09 25.04
N GLN A 464 1.70 -4.33 24.01
CA GLN A 464 0.64 -4.68 23.07
C GLN A 464 1.21 -5.01 21.68
N PRO A 465 0.47 -5.77 20.85
CA PRO A 465 0.82 -6.01 19.45
C PRO A 465 1.12 -4.70 18.75
N SER A 466 2.22 -4.72 18.03
CA SER A 466 2.68 -3.63 17.19
C SER A 466 1.64 -3.33 16.09
N ASN A 467 1.72 -2.14 15.51
CA ASN A 467 0.92 -1.79 14.34
C ASN A 467 1.15 -2.78 13.17
N CYS A 468 2.37 -3.31 13.01
CA CYS A 468 2.67 -4.33 12.01
C CYS A 468 1.85 -5.61 12.23
N GLU A 469 1.77 -6.11 13.46
CA GLU A 469 0.96 -7.29 13.80
C GLU A 469 -0.54 -7.02 13.63
N GLN A 470 -1.01 -5.81 13.93
CA GLN A 470 -2.40 -5.42 13.69
C GLN A 470 -2.72 -5.45 12.18
N VAL A 471 -1.87 -4.82 11.37
CA VAL A 471 -2.02 -4.73 9.91
C VAL A 471 -1.85 -6.09 9.22
N SER A 472 -0.98 -6.97 9.74
CA SER A 472 -0.75 -8.30 9.16
C SER A 472 -1.99 -9.19 9.22
N GLU A 473 -2.87 -9.00 10.19
CA GLU A 473 -4.12 -9.75 10.31
C GLU A 473 -5.35 -9.00 9.75
N ALA A 474 -5.29 -7.67 9.66
CA ALA A 474 -6.45 -6.86 9.28
C ALA A 474 -6.88 -7.01 7.81
N ASN A 475 -8.19 -7.01 7.61
CA ASN A 475 -8.86 -6.82 6.32
C ASN A 475 -8.98 -5.34 5.95
N VAL A 476 -9.23 -4.47 6.93
CA VAL A 476 -9.37 -3.01 6.78
C VAL A 476 -8.58 -2.32 7.89
N VAL A 477 -7.91 -1.21 7.55
CA VAL A 477 -7.11 -0.44 8.50
C VAL A 477 -7.60 1.01 8.54
N PHE A 478 -7.69 1.58 9.74
CA PHE A 478 -8.03 2.97 10.02
C PHE A 478 -6.89 3.65 10.77
N SER A 479 -6.77 4.97 10.59
CA SER A 479 -5.88 5.80 11.38
C SER A 479 -6.54 7.15 11.70
N PRO A 480 -6.95 7.38 12.96
CA PRO A 480 -7.44 8.67 13.43
C PRO A 480 -6.28 9.57 13.89
N TYR A 481 -5.18 9.57 13.14
CA TYR A 481 -4.01 10.40 13.41
C TYR A 481 -4.19 11.84 12.92
N TRP A 482 -4.86 12.01 11.78
CA TRP A 482 -5.15 13.31 11.17
C TRP A 482 -6.49 13.88 11.68
N SER A 483 -7.12 14.76 10.89
CA SER A 483 -8.41 15.35 11.20
C SER A 483 -9.53 14.32 11.41
N TYR A 484 -10.55 14.79 12.12
CA TYR A 484 -11.78 14.05 12.33
C TYR A 484 -12.49 13.77 11.01
N GLU A 485 -12.49 14.74 10.09
CA GLU A 485 -13.06 14.64 8.74
C GLU A 485 -12.38 13.54 7.93
N PHE A 486 -11.04 13.47 7.96
CA PHE A 486 -10.31 12.42 7.27
C PHE A 486 -10.60 11.04 7.87
N THR A 487 -10.74 10.95 9.20
CA THR A 487 -11.17 9.71 9.87
C THR A 487 -12.57 9.28 9.43
N GLN A 488 -13.50 10.24 9.35
CA GLN A 488 -14.87 9.98 8.91
C GLN A 488 -14.92 9.45 7.48
N GLN A 489 -14.11 10.02 6.57
CA GLN A 489 -14.00 9.52 5.19
C GLN A 489 -13.53 8.07 5.13
N GLN A 490 -12.57 7.67 5.96
CA GLN A 490 -12.13 6.26 6.03
C GLN A 490 -13.28 5.34 6.48
N ILE A 491 -14.04 5.76 7.50
CA ILE A 491 -15.18 4.99 8.03
C ILE A 491 -16.30 4.86 6.99
N ASP A 492 -16.62 5.97 6.31
CA ASP A 492 -17.63 6.00 5.26
C ASP A 492 -17.26 5.06 4.12
N LYS A 493 -16.01 5.14 3.65
CA LYS A 493 -15.45 4.25 2.61
C LYS A 493 -15.58 2.78 2.98
N ALA A 494 -15.13 2.40 4.18
CA ALA A 494 -15.19 1.03 4.65
C ALA A 494 -16.62 0.51 4.81
N TRP A 495 -17.52 1.36 5.31
CA TRP A 495 -18.93 1.00 5.47
C TRP A 495 -19.62 0.82 4.13
N ASP A 496 -19.41 1.72 3.18
CA ASP A 496 -20.03 1.65 1.85
C ASP A 496 -19.52 0.44 1.06
N GLU A 497 -18.22 0.11 1.15
CA GLU A 497 -17.66 -1.12 0.59
C GLU A 497 -18.28 -2.36 1.23
N LEU A 498 -18.44 -2.36 2.56
CA LEU A 498 -19.10 -3.46 3.27
C LEU A 498 -20.56 -3.63 2.82
N GLN A 499 -21.33 -2.55 2.70
CA GLN A 499 -22.73 -2.63 2.27
C GLN A 499 -22.88 -3.13 0.82
N LYS A 500 -21.89 -2.88 -0.04
CA LYS A 500 -21.85 -3.45 -1.40
C LYS A 500 -21.47 -4.93 -1.42
N TYR A 501 -20.71 -5.36 -0.42
CA TYR A 501 -20.24 -6.75 -0.28
C TYR A 501 -21.32 -7.67 0.30
N LEU A 502 -22.15 -7.17 1.24
CA LEU A 502 -23.29 -7.86 1.84
C LEU A 502 -24.51 -7.87 0.93
#